data_AF-A0A3S0W1G6-F1
#
_entry.id   AF-A0A3S0W1G6-F1
#
_cell.length_a   1.000
_cell.length_b   1.000
_cell.length_c   1.000
_cell.angle_alpha   90.00
_cell.angle_beta   90.00
_cell.angle_gamma   90.00
#
_symmetry.space_group_name_H-M   'P 1'
#
loop_
_entity.id
_entity.type
_entity.pdbx_description
1 polymer ?
#
loop_
_entity_poly.entity_id
_entity_poly.type
_entity_poly.pdbx_seq_one_letter_code
_entity_poly.pdbx_strand_id
1 'polypeptide(L)'
;MNTPVQISGEEEVARPAPPGFPDRAEMELLLRIGLFSPDDEIALRKVWRILKGQTDDYLDMMLGMVAAHPALVTALTALRGEESATHSLDGAETIRDRFRRWLFETCFFPYEPPWLKQLYLKLSPPDSAAQPSPVLLLPGFRHAVALAYPLVATARPFLAVKGRDHQDIERMQHALLKAILLQVALLSKLYVKEGLW
;
A
#
# COMPACT_ATOMS: atom_id res chain seq x y z
N MET A 1 9.41 -54.53 -11.25
CA MET A 1 9.28 -53.51 -12.31
C MET A 1 8.44 -52.39 -11.74
N ASN A 2 9.08 -51.35 -11.21
CA ASN A 2 8.41 -50.20 -10.60
C ASN A 2 8.36 -49.07 -11.64
N THR A 3 7.16 -48.69 -12.04
CA THR A 3 6.91 -47.51 -12.86
C THR A 3 7.01 -46.27 -11.96
N PRO A 4 7.85 -45.26 -12.27
CA PRO A 4 7.88 -44.05 -11.47
C PRO A 4 6.68 -43.16 -11.84
N VAL A 5 5.97 -42.71 -10.80
CA VAL A 5 4.96 -41.66 -10.87
C VAL A 5 5.67 -40.36 -11.23
N GLN A 6 5.37 -39.80 -12.40
CA GLN A 6 5.71 -38.42 -12.71
C GLN A 6 4.83 -37.51 -11.86
N ILE A 7 5.45 -36.83 -10.91
CA ILE A 7 4.85 -35.67 -10.24
C ILE A 7 5.04 -34.50 -11.21
N SER A 8 4.00 -34.16 -11.96
CA SER A 8 3.95 -32.92 -12.71
C SER A 8 4.03 -31.77 -11.72
N GLY A 9 5.14 -31.04 -11.75
CA GLY A 9 5.24 -29.76 -11.07
C GLY A 9 4.17 -28.84 -11.65
N GLU A 10 3.24 -28.41 -10.81
CA GLU A 10 2.49 -27.20 -11.05
C GLU A 10 3.51 -26.05 -11.09
N GLU A 11 3.95 -25.69 -12.28
CA GLU A 11 4.43 -24.33 -12.54
C GLU A 11 3.29 -23.42 -12.11
N GLU A 12 3.46 -22.80 -10.94
CA GLU A 12 2.68 -21.66 -10.50
C GLU A 12 2.80 -20.61 -11.60
N VAL A 13 1.83 -20.59 -12.52
CA VAL A 13 1.76 -19.64 -13.62
C VAL A 13 1.72 -18.26 -13.00
N ALA A 14 2.89 -17.63 -12.92
CA ALA A 14 3.06 -16.28 -12.41
C ALA A 14 2.14 -15.39 -13.24
N ARG A 15 1.06 -14.90 -12.62
CA ARG A 15 0.16 -13.96 -13.28
C ARG A 15 0.99 -12.79 -13.79
N PRO A 16 0.90 -12.44 -15.09
CA PRO A 16 1.70 -11.37 -15.64
C PRO A 16 1.42 -10.08 -14.87
N ALA A 17 2.48 -9.32 -14.58
CA ALA A 17 2.37 -8.04 -13.90
C ALA A 17 1.50 -7.07 -14.74
N PRO A 18 0.76 -6.15 -14.10
CA PRO A 18 0.01 -5.13 -14.83
C PRO A 18 0.91 -4.34 -15.79
N PRO A 19 0.40 -3.88 -16.94
CA PRO A 19 1.14 -2.95 -17.79
C PRO A 19 1.65 -1.76 -16.98
N GLY A 20 2.92 -1.41 -17.16
CA GLY A 20 3.58 -0.31 -16.45
C GLY A 20 3.98 -0.60 -15.00
N PHE A 21 3.47 -1.66 -14.35
CA PHE A 21 3.89 -2.02 -13.00
C PHE A 21 5.34 -2.51 -12.99
N PRO A 22 6.20 -2.06 -12.05
CA PRO A 22 7.58 -2.53 -11.95
C PRO A 22 7.67 -4.05 -11.78
N ASP A 23 8.67 -4.67 -12.41
CA ASP A 23 8.89 -6.10 -12.28
C ASP A 23 9.45 -6.48 -10.89
N ARG A 24 9.56 -7.78 -10.65
CA ARG A 24 10.07 -8.32 -9.38
C ARG A 24 11.51 -7.90 -9.10
N ALA A 25 12.36 -7.82 -10.11
CA ALA A 25 13.78 -7.48 -9.92
C ALA A 25 13.93 -6.03 -9.47
N GLU A 26 13.16 -5.12 -10.07
CA GLU A 26 13.11 -3.71 -9.69
C GLU A 26 12.56 -3.54 -8.26
N MET A 27 11.50 -4.26 -7.90
CA MET A 27 10.96 -4.23 -6.53
C MET A 27 11.97 -4.71 -5.50
N GLU A 28 12.70 -5.80 -5.79
CA GLU A 28 13.75 -6.32 -4.92
C GLU A 28 14.92 -5.31 -4.77
N LEU A 29 15.30 -4.63 -5.86
CA LEU A 29 16.30 -3.56 -5.82
C LEU A 29 15.87 -2.41 -4.90
N LEU A 30 14.65 -1.89 -5.09
CA LEU A 30 14.12 -0.79 -4.27
C LEU A 30 14.02 -1.16 -2.79
N LEU A 31 13.63 -2.39 -2.47
CA LEU A 31 13.61 -2.90 -1.10
C LEU A 31 15.00 -2.99 -0.49
N ARG A 32 16.00 -3.45 -1.24
CA ARG A 32 17.40 -3.48 -0.79
C ARG A 32 17.93 -2.08 -0.54
N ILE A 33 17.66 -1.12 -1.43
CA ILE A 33 18.01 0.30 -1.23
C ILE A 33 17.33 0.87 0.02
N GLY A 34 16.06 0.51 0.24
CA GLY A 34 15.30 0.85 1.45
C GLY A 34 15.73 0.10 2.71
N LEU A 35 16.79 -0.72 2.66
CA LEU A 35 17.30 -1.54 3.76
C LEU A 35 16.23 -2.48 4.33
N PHE A 36 15.31 -2.96 3.50
CA PHE A 36 14.32 -3.95 3.89
C PHE A 36 14.98 -5.32 4.00
N SER A 37 14.62 -6.05 5.05
CA SER A 37 15.25 -7.31 5.45
C SER A 37 14.20 -8.31 5.94
N PRO A 38 14.54 -9.60 6.08
CA PRO A 38 13.63 -10.60 6.65
C PRO A 38 13.12 -10.24 8.06
N ASP A 39 13.91 -9.51 8.85
CA ASP A 39 13.49 -9.02 10.17
C ASP A 39 12.33 -8.01 10.08
N ASP A 40 12.28 -7.22 9.00
CA ASP A 40 11.19 -6.29 8.73
C ASP A 40 9.89 -7.04 8.43
N GLU A 41 9.94 -8.20 7.76
CA GLU A 41 8.74 -9.05 7.56
C GLU A 41 8.18 -9.54 8.90
N ILE A 42 9.05 -10.05 9.77
CA ILE A 42 8.66 -10.51 11.11
C ILE A 42 8.04 -9.36 11.90
N ALA A 43 8.66 -8.17 11.82
CA ALA A 43 8.14 -6.96 12.46
C ALA A 43 6.77 -6.55 11.90
N LEU A 44 6.56 -6.59 10.58
CA LEU A 44 5.28 -6.30 9.94
C LEU A 44 4.18 -7.29 10.35
N ARG A 45 4.48 -8.59 10.47
CA ARG A 45 3.53 -9.58 11.00
C ARG A 45 3.14 -9.25 12.45
N LYS A 46 4.08 -8.76 13.26
CA LYS A 46 3.79 -8.26 14.62
C LYS A 46 2.92 -7.02 14.59
N VAL A 47 3.18 -6.06 13.70
CA VAL A 47 2.36 -4.85 13.50
C VAL A 47 0.91 -5.23 13.25
N TRP A 48 0.64 -6.10 12.25
CA TRP A 48 -0.73 -6.54 11.97
C TRP A 48 -1.39 -7.21 13.18
N ARG A 49 -0.67 -8.11 13.87
CA ARG A 49 -1.22 -8.81 15.05
C ARG A 49 -1.68 -7.84 16.15
N ILE A 50 -1.04 -6.69 16.27
CA ILE A 50 -1.41 -5.63 17.22
C ILE A 50 -2.57 -4.81 16.66
N LEU A 51 -2.43 -4.31 15.43
CA LEU A 51 -3.35 -3.33 14.86
C LEU A 51 -4.67 -3.93 14.39
N LYS A 52 -4.76 -5.24 14.08
CA LYS A 52 -5.95 -5.86 13.48
C LYS A 52 -7.26 -5.63 14.23
N GLY A 53 -7.21 -5.46 15.56
CA GLY A 53 -8.38 -5.22 16.41
C GLY A 53 -8.70 -3.75 16.66
N GLN A 54 -7.86 -2.85 16.17
CA GLN A 54 -7.90 -1.40 16.42
C GLN A 54 -7.55 -0.62 15.14
N THR A 55 -7.83 -1.20 13.96
CA THR A 55 -7.58 -0.55 12.67
C THR A 55 -8.40 0.70 12.48
N ASP A 56 -9.61 0.70 13.05
CA ASP A 56 -10.58 1.78 12.91
C ASP A 56 -10.18 2.96 13.79
N ASP A 57 -9.76 2.71 15.04
CA ASP A 57 -9.18 3.72 15.93
C ASP A 57 -7.89 4.32 15.35
N TYR A 58 -7.04 3.48 14.74
CA TYR A 58 -5.84 3.93 14.06
C TYR A 58 -6.18 4.83 12.86
N LEU A 59 -7.18 4.47 12.07
CA LEU A 59 -7.67 5.32 10.99
C LEU A 59 -8.22 6.64 11.53
N ASP A 60 -9.02 6.62 12.59
CA ASP A 60 -9.61 7.82 13.17
C ASP A 60 -8.52 8.77 13.71
N MET A 61 -7.45 8.25 14.32
CA MET A 61 -6.27 9.02 14.72
C MET A 61 -5.59 9.68 13.51
N MET A 62 -5.41 8.93 12.42
CA MET A 62 -4.86 9.46 11.17
C MET A 62 -5.74 10.55 10.56
N LEU A 63 -7.04 10.33 10.50
CA LEU A 63 -8.00 11.29 9.97
C LEU A 63 -8.09 12.56 10.84
N GLY A 64 -7.98 12.44 12.16
CA GLY A 64 -7.89 13.59 13.07
C GLY A 64 -6.66 14.45 12.80
N MET A 65 -5.50 13.82 12.55
CA MET A 65 -4.28 14.54 12.15
C MET A 65 -4.42 15.21 10.77
N VAL A 66 -5.03 14.52 9.79
CA VAL A 66 -5.33 15.11 8.47
C VAL A 66 -6.27 16.31 8.62
N ALA A 67 -7.29 16.21 9.47
CA ALA A 67 -8.26 17.28 9.71
C ALA A 67 -7.63 18.54 10.30
N ALA A 68 -6.50 18.41 11.01
CA ALA A 68 -5.72 19.55 11.50
C ALA A 68 -4.98 20.34 10.40
N HIS A 69 -5.01 19.87 9.15
CA HIS A 69 -4.32 20.48 8.01
C HIS A 69 -5.32 20.85 6.89
N PRO A 70 -5.80 22.11 6.83
CA PRO A 70 -6.81 22.52 5.86
C PRO A 70 -6.48 22.18 4.40
N ALA A 71 -5.21 22.32 4.00
CA ALA A 71 -4.76 21.97 2.65
C ALA A 71 -4.95 20.49 2.28
N LEU A 72 -4.76 19.57 3.25
CA LEU A 72 -4.98 18.13 3.04
C LEU A 72 -6.47 17.81 2.97
N VAL A 73 -7.29 18.45 3.82
CA VAL A 73 -8.75 18.28 3.80
C VAL A 73 -9.32 18.69 2.45
N THR A 74 -8.95 19.88 1.94
CA THR A 74 -9.39 20.34 0.61
C THR A 74 -8.98 19.36 -0.49
N ALA A 75 -7.71 18.92 -0.50
CA ALA A 75 -7.21 18.00 -1.50
C ALA A 75 -7.96 16.65 -1.49
N LEU A 76 -8.21 16.07 -0.31
CA LEU A 76 -8.90 14.79 -0.18
C LEU A 76 -10.40 14.89 -0.47
N THR A 77 -11.01 16.05 -0.21
CA THR A 77 -12.44 16.27 -0.49
C THR A 77 -12.71 16.36 -1.99
N ALA A 78 -11.81 17.02 -2.74
CA ALA A 78 -11.88 17.07 -4.20
C ALA A 78 -11.88 15.65 -4.82
N LEU A 79 -10.97 14.79 -4.35
CA LEU A 79 -10.90 13.39 -4.81
C LEU A 79 -12.17 12.60 -4.52
N ARG A 80 -12.78 12.79 -3.33
CA ARG A 80 -14.03 12.11 -2.97
C ARG A 80 -15.20 12.55 -3.86
N GLY A 81 -15.26 13.84 -4.21
CA GLY A 81 -16.28 14.37 -5.11
C GLY A 81 -16.19 13.76 -6.51
N GLU A 82 -14.97 13.56 -7.01
CA GLU A 82 -14.71 12.92 -8.31
C GLU A 82 -14.99 11.39 -8.28
N GLU A 83 -14.59 10.70 -7.19
CA GLU A 83 -14.87 9.27 -7.01
C GLU A 83 -16.38 8.99 -6.89
N SER A 84 -17.12 9.84 -6.16
CA SER A 84 -18.57 9.72 -5.97
C SER A 84 -19.37 10.02 -7.24
N ALA A 85 -18.85 10.84 -8.14
CA ALA A 85 -19.46 11.06 -9.45
C ALA A 85 -19.30 9.84 -10.39
N THR A 86 -18.30 8.99 -10.14
CA THR A 86 -17.94 7.86 -11.00
C THR A 86 -18.54 6.53 -10.53
N HIS A 87 -18.94 6.41 -9.26
CA HIS A 87 -19.50 5.17 -8.68
C HIS A 87 -20.95 5.35 -8.20
N SER A 88 -21.91 4.99 -9.06
CA SER A 88 -23.30 4.72 -8.64
C SER A 88 -23.42 3.37 -7.93
N LEU A 89 -23.67 3.45 -6.62
CA LEU A 89 -24.52 2.59 -5.77
C LEU A 89 -24.82 1.14 -6.23
N ASP A 90 -23.95 0.19 -5.87
CA ASP A 90 -24.31 -1.09 -5.21
C ASP A 90 -23.02 -1.85 -4.85
N GLY A 91 -22.60 -1.83 -3.58
CA GLY A 91 -21.43 -2.59 -3.09
C GLY A 91 -20.13 -1.82 -2.83
N ALA A 92 -20.17 -0.50 -2.64
CA ALA A 92 -18.98 0.29 -2.31
C ALA A 92 -18.41 -0.09 -0.93
N GLU A 93 -17.25 -0.77 -0.90
CA GLU A 93 -16.47 -0.97 0.32
C GLU A 93 -16.21 0.37 1.02
N THR A 94 -16.38 0.40 2.34
CA THR A 94 -16.17 1.63 3.11
C THR A 94 -14.68 1.98 3.16
N ILE A 95 -14.35 3.24 3.44
CA ILE A 95 -12.94 3.67 3.65
C ILE A 95 -12.27 2.84 4.77
N ARG A 96 -13.04 2.40 5.78
CA ARG A 96 -12.54 1.53 6.85
C ARG A 96 -12.12 0.17 6.32
N ASP A 97 -12.93 -0.44 5.46
CA ASP A 97 -12.62 -1.74 4.86
C ASP A 97 -11.38 -1.65 3.97
N ARG A 98 -11.29 -0.60 3.15
CA ARG A 98 -10.12 -0.35 2.29
C ARG A 98 -8.86 -0.12 3.12
N PHE A 99 -8.93 0.68 4.18
CA PHE A 99 -7.80 0.93 5.07
C PHE A 99 -7.34 -0.33 5.80
N ARG A 100 -8.29 -1.12 6.32
CA ARG A 100 -8.00 -2.40 6.97
C ARG A 100 -7.32 -3.38 6.01
N ARG A 101 -7.83 -3.50 4.79
CA ARG A 101 -7.23 -4.33 3.74
C ARG A 101 -5.84 -3.83 3.35
N TRP A 102 -5.69 -2.53 3.11
CA TRP A 102 -4.38 -1.92 2.82
C TRP A 102 -3.35 -2.21 3.90
N LEU A 103 -3.73 -2.07 5.18
CA LEU A 103 -2.83 -2.33 6.30
C LEU A 103 -2.46 -3.81 6.40
N PHE A 104 -3.44 -4.70 6.21
CA PHE A 104 -3.20 -6.14 6.15
C PHE A 104 -2.21 -6.49 5.04
N GLU A 105 -2.46 -6.00 3.82
CA GLU A 105 -1.64 -6.25 2.65
C GLU A 105 -0.23 -5.68 2.80
N THR A 106 -0.10 -4.47 3.35
CA THR A 106 1.20 -3.87 3.69
C THR A 106 1.98 -4.78 4.64
N CYS A 107 1.29 -5.39 5.60
CA CYS A 107 1.92 -6.25 6.59
C CYS A 107 2.20 -7.67 6.11
N PHE A 108 1.48 -8.19 5.10
CA PHE A 108 1.55 -9.58 4.63
C PHE A 108 2.26 -9.76 3.28
N PHE A 109 2.12 -8.78 2.39
CA PHE A 109 2.63 -8.81 1.02
C PHE A 109 3.51 -7.58 0.73
N PRO A 110 4.55 -7.28 1.55
CA PRO A 110 5.34 -6.07 1.39
C PRO A 110 6.11 -6.02 0.06
N TYR A 111 6.44 -7.18 -0.53
CA TYR A 111 7.15 -7.27 -1.82
C TYR A 111 6.26 -7.01 -3.03
N GLU A 112 4.97 -7.30 -2.92
CA GLU A 112 4.03 -7.24 -4.03
C GLU A 112 2.65 -6.79 -3.54
N PRO A 113 2.52 -5.52 -3.13
CA PRO A 113 1.28 -5.00 -2.55
C PRO A 113 0.11 -5.18 -3.54
N PRO A 114 -0.86 -6.07 -3.25
CA PRO A 114 -1.93 -6.39 -4.18
C PRO A 114 -2.78 -5.18 -4.57
N TRP A 115 -3.06 -4.28 -3.63
CA TRP A 115 -3.80 -3.05 -3.88
C TRP A 115 -3.14 -2.15 -4.93
N LEU A 116 -1.79 -2.09 -4.99
CA LEU A 116 -1.10 -1.32 -6.02
C LEU A 116 -1.20 -2.01 -7.38
N LYS A 117 -1.05 -3.33 -7.44
CA LYS A 117 -1.26 -4.07 -8.70
C LYS A 117 -2.68 -3.84 -9.23
N GLN A 118 -3.68 -3.88 -8.36
CA GLN A 118 -5.07 -3.58 -8.71
C GLN A 118 -5.25 -2.13 -9.17
N LEU A 119 -4.58 -1.17 -8.54
CA LEU A 119 -4.61 0.23 -8.96
C LEU A 119 -4.06 0.38 -10.38
N TYR A 120 -2.89 -0.19 -10.69
CA TYR A 120 -2.31 -0.14 -12.03
C TYR A 120 -3.24 -0.74 -13.09
N LEU A 121 -3.89 -1.87 -12.81
CA LEU A 121 -4.87 -2.47 -13.71
C LEU A 121 -6.06 -1.54 -14.00
N LYS A 122 -6.53 -0.79 -12.99
CA LYS A 122 -7.64 0.16 -13.16
C LYS A 122 -7.25 1.39 -13.99
N LEU A 123 -6.00 1.84 -13.86
CA LEU A 123 -5.52 3.05 -14.55
C LEU A 123 -4.92 2.74 -15.94
N SER A 124 -4.69 1.47 -16.27
CA SER A 124 -4.20 1.05 -17.59
C SER A 124 -5.05 -0.11 -18.16
N PRO A 125 -6.31 0.17 -18.55
CA PRO A 125 -7.18 -0.84 -19.13
C PRO A 125 -6.66 -1.30 -20.51
N PRO A 126 -6.82 -2.59 -20.86
CA PRO A 126 -6.26 -3.18 -22.08
C PRO A 126 -6.83 -2.60 -23.39
N ASP A 127 -8.02 -1.97 -23.34
CA ASP A 127 -8.66 -1.31 -24.47
C ASP A 127 -9.07 0.13 -24.09
N SER A 128 -8.32 1.15 -24.51
CA SER A 128 -8.91 2.48 -24.83
C SER A 128 -7.89 3.44 -25.43
N ALA A 129 -8.14 3.79 -26.68
CA ALA A 129 -7.81 5.09 -27.22
C ALA A 129 -8.54 6.18 -26.39
N ALA A 130 -7.79 7.20 -25.98
CA ALA A 130 -8.29 8.48 -25.45
C ALA A 130 -9.37 8.38 -24.36
N GLN A 131 -8.96 8.13 -23.11
CA GLN A 131 -9.76 8.46 -21.92
C GLN A 131 -8.98 9.43 -21.03
N PRO A 132 -9.68 10.31 -20.26
CA PRO A 132 -9.02 11.33 -19.46
C PRO A 132 -8.06 10.70 -18.45
N SER A 133 -6.94 11.39 -18.20
CA SER A 133 -5.85 10.91 -17.36
C SER A 133 -6.37 10.34 -16.03
N PRO A 134 -6.14 9.06 -15.73
CA PRO A 134 -6.61 8.39 -14.50
C PRO A 134 -6.07 8.99 -13.19
N VAL A 135 -5.15 9.96 -13.29
CA VAL A 135 -4.48 10.67 -12.18
C VAL A 135 -5.47 11.45 -11.30
N LEU A 136 -6.69 11.70 -11.77
CA LEU A 136 -7.77 12.35 -10.98
C LEU A 136 -8.24 11.50 -9.78
N LEU A 137 -8.03 10.18 -9.80
CA LEU A 137 -8.44 9.28 -8.71
C LEU A 137 -7.42 9.15 -7.57
N LEU A 138 -6.27 9.84 -7.67
CA LEU A 138 -5.21 9.74 -6.68
C LEU A 138 -4.86 11.11 -6.09
N PRO A 139 -4.51 11.18 -4.79
CA PRO A 139 -4.02 12.42 -4.22
C PRO A 139 -2.77 12.88 -4.96
N GLY A 140 -2.58 14.20 -5.09
CA GLY A 140 -1.35 14.73 -5.66
C GLY A 140 -0.12 14.12 -4.96
N PHE A 141 0.86 13.66 -5.73
CA PHE A 141 1.95 12.80 -5.24
C PHE A 141 2.69 13.37 -4.02
N ARG A 142 2.85 14.71 -3.96
CA ARG A 142 3.41 15.41 -2.79
C ARG A 142 2.73 15.05 -1.47
N HIS A 143 1.41 14.81 -1.47
CA HIS A 143 0.65 14.44 -0.28
C HIS A 143 0.88 12.97 0.06
N ALA A 144 1.00 12.07 -0.92
CA ALA A 144 1.37 10.67 -0.68
C ALA A 144 2.74 10.56 0.01
N VAL A 145 3.72 11.33 -0.48
CA VAL A 145 5.05 11.44 0.14
C VAL A 145 4.95 12.03 1.56
N ALA A 146 4.23 13.15 1.73
CA ALA A 146 4.08 13.81 3.03
C ALA A 146 3.35 12.95 4.08
N LEU A 147 2.42 12.09 3.65
CA LEU A 147 1.64 11.21 4.53
C LEU A 147 2.39 9.93 4.94
N ALA A 148 3.53 9.62 4.33
CA ALA A 148 4.30 8.41 4.65
C ALA A 148 4.74 8.37 6.12
N TYR A 149 5.30 9.47 6.64
CA TYR A 149 5.71 9.55 8.05
C TYR A 149 4.52 9.60 9.03
N PRO A 150 3.49 10.44 8.83
CA PRO A 150 2.33 10.48 9.72
C PRO A 150 1.62 9.15 9.90
N LEU A 151 1.50 8.31 8.86
CA LEU A 151 0.97 6.95 8.97
C LEU A 151 1.74 6.15 10.05
N VAL A 152 3.07 6.20 10.03
CA VAL A 152 3.90 5.47 11.01
C VAL A 152 3.85 6.12 12.39
N ALA A 153 3.85 7.44 12.46
CA ALA A 153 3.86 8.18 13.72
C ALA A 153 2.56 7.96 14.52
N THR A 154 1.42 7.97 13.84
CA THR A 154 0.10 7.73 14.45
C THR A 154 -0.14 6.27 14.82
N ALA A 155 0.61 5.32 14.23
CA ALA A 155 0.60 3.93 14.66
C ALA A 155 1.32 3.73 16.02
N ARG A 156 2.25 4.60 16.41
CA ARG A 156 3.10 4.43 17.60
C ARG A 156 2.32 4.18 18.91
N PRO A 157 1.28 4.97 19.27
CA PRO A 157 0.55 4.78 20.52
C PRO A 157 -0.05 3.37 20.60
N PHE A 158 -0.53 2.84 19.48
CA PHE A 158 -1.12 1.51 19.34
C PHE A 158 -0.09 0.38 19.49
N LEU A 159 1.12 0.58 18.98
CA LEU A 159 2.23 -0.38 19.11
C LEU A 159 2.77 -0.47 20.54
N ALA A 160 2.64 0.61 21.32
CA ALA A 160 3.19 0.74 22.67
C ALA A 160 2.31 0.17 23.80
N VAL A 161 1.03 -0.17 23.54
CA VAL A 161 -0.02 -0.50 24.55
C VAL A 161 0.29 -1.71 25.46
N LYS A 162 1.41 -2.42 25.31
CA LYS A 162 1.71 -3.65 26.09
C LYS A 162 3.04 -3.63 26.86
N GLY A 163 3.55 -2.46 27.24
CA GLY A 163 4.82 -2.36 27.98
C GLY A 163 6.00 -2.98 27.23
N ARG A 164 5.94 -2.93 25.89
CA ARG A 164 6.94 -3.55 25.03
C ARG A 164 8.24 -2.78 25.10
N ASP A 165 9.31 -3.54 24.90
CA ASP A 165 10.64 -2.99 24.71
C ASP A 165 10.63 -1.92 23.60
N HIS A 166 11.29 -0.80 23.87
CA HIS A 166 11.37 0.34 22.96
C HIS A 166 11.98 -0.07 21.62
N GLN A 167 12.95 -0.98 21.66
CA GLN A 167 13.61 -1.48 20.45
C GLN A 167 12.66 -2.33 19.58
N ASP A 168 11.70 -3.06 20.15
CA ASP A 168 10.69 -3.79 19.37
C ASP A 168 9.70 -2.83 18.71
N ILE A 169 9.34 -1.73 19.39
CA ILE A 169 8.48 -0.67 18.83
C ILE A 169 9.19 0.01 17.65
N GLU A 170 10.45 0.42 17.81
CA GLU A 170 11.23 1.04 16.74
C GLU A 170 11.39 0.14 15.52
N ARG A 171 11.70 -1.15 15.72
CA ARG A 171 11.77 -2.13 14.63
C ARG A 171 10.46 -2.21 13.85
N MET A 172 9.32 -2.26 14.55
CA MET A 172 7.99 -2.26 13.92
C MET A 172 7.71 -0.96 13.16
N GLN A 173 8.08 0.19 13.70
CA GLN A 173 7.91 1.47 13.02
C GLN A 173 8.80 1.59 11.78
N HIS A 174 10.06 1.17 11.85
CA HIS A 174 10.96 1.16 10.71
C HIS A 174 10.47 0.22 9.60
N ALA A 175 10.06 -1.00 9.95
CA ALA A 175 9.53 -1.95 8.98
C ALA A 175 8.27 -1.42 8.27
N LEU A 176 7.35 -0.80 9.03
CA LEU A 176 6.16 -0.16 8.47
C LEU A 176 6.53 1.03 7.57
N LEU A 177 7.48 1.88 7.98
CA LEU A 177 7.94 3.01 7.19
C LEU A 177 8.57 2.56 5.86
N LYS A 178 9.46 1.57 5.89
CA LYS A 178 10.10 1.02 4.68
C LYS A 178 9.04 0.48 3.70
N ALA A 179 8.05 -0.26 4.20
CA ALA A 179 6.97 -0.79 3.37
C ALA A 179 6.11 0.31 2.75
N ILE A 180 5.81 1.38 3.50
CA ILE A 180 5.06 2.54 2.99
C ILE A 180 5.89 3.32 1.96
N LEU A 181 7.17 3.54 2.22
CA LEU A 181 8.06 4.23 1.29
C LEU A 181 8.22 3.46 -0.02
N LEU A 182 8.33 2.12 0.03
CA LEU A 182 8.28 1.30 -1.18
C LEU A 182 6.98 1.55 -1.95
N GLN A 183 5.82 1.49 -1.28
CA GLN A 183 4.54 1.73 -1.93
C GLN A 183 4.46 3.13 -2.56
N VAL A 184 4.99 4.16 -1.90
CA VAL A 184 5.07 5.52 -2.45
C VAL A 184 6.01 5.58 -3.66
N ALA A 185 7.15 4.89 -3.62
CA ALA A 185 8.07 4.81 -4.75
C ALA A 185 7.43 4.13 -5.97
N LEU A 186 6.74 3.00 -5.76
CA LEU A 186 5.99 2.31 -6.81
C LEU A 186 4.82 3.15 -7.33
N LEU A 187 4.12 3.87 -6.46
CA LEU A 187 3.05 4.76 -6.83
C LEU A 187 3.56 5.94 -7.70
N SER A 188 4.78 6.42 -7.45
CA SER A 188 5.36 7.57 -8.15
C SER A 188 5.47 7.39 -9.67
N LYS A 189 5.62 6.15 -10.15
CA LYS A 189 5.69 5.86 -11.59
C LYS A 189 4.44 6.31 -12.36
N LEU A 190 3.28 6.34 -11.69
CA LEU A 190 2.03 6.83 -12.26
C LEU A 190 1.98 8.36 -12.40
N TYR A 191 2.93 9.08 -11.81
CA TYR A 191 2.98 10.56 -11.80
C TYR A 191 4.19 11.12 -12.55
N VAL A 192 5.27 10.35 -12.61
CA VAL A 192 6.52 10.77 -13.23
C VAL A 192 6.40 10.62 -14.75
N LYS A 193 7.02 11.55 -15.49
CA LYS A 193 7.07 11.47 -16.95
C LYS A 193 7.84 10.23 -17.40
N GLU A 194 7.49 9.70 -18.56
CA GLU A 194 8.19 8.55 -19.14
C GLU A 194 9.70 8.78 -19.20
N GLY A 195 10.47 7.76 -18.79
CA GLY A 195 11.93 7.79 -18.73
C GLY A 195 12.56 8.52 -17.53
N LEU A 196 11.77 9.06 -16.60
CA LEU A 196 12.27 9.75 -15.39
C LEU A 196 11.98 9.02 -14.07
N TRP A 197 11.37 7.82 -14.13
CA TRP A 197 11.17 6.94 -12.98
C TRP A 197 12.29 5.92 -12.92
#